data_AF-Q17GG7-F1
#
_entry.id   AF-Q17GG7-F1
#
_cell.length_a   1.000
_cell.length_b   1.000
_cell.length_c   1.000
_cell.angle_alpha   90.00
_cell.angle_beta   90.00
_cell.angle_gamma   90.00
#
_symmetry.space_group_name_H-M   'P 1'
#
loop_
_entity.id
_entity.type
_entity.pdbx_description
1 polymer ?
#
loop_
_entity_poly.entity_id
_entity_poly.type
_entity_poly.pdbx_seq_one_letter_code
_entity_poly.pdbx_strand_id
1 'polypeptide(L)'
;HFNGVGELLEILGSIINGFALPLKAEHKQFLVKVLLPLHKVKVLSLYHAQLAYCVVQFLEKDASLTEPVVRGLLKFWPKTCSQKEVMFLGEIEEILDVIEPPQFIKIQEPLFRQISKCVSSPHFQVAERALYFWNNEYAMSLIEDNNAVIMPIMFPALYRISKEHWNQTIVALVYNVLKTFMEMNSKLFDELTASYKAERQKEKKREREREELWKRLHELESARRPDGAGGVIADGPGGSSLTAGSGSSLNPNALSSATSTSSSSSPSSVTSASNLAGAGGASSQPPPPGSITSHQPASTSATTPNAATNNTAAAPLSK
;
A
#
# COMPACT_ATOMS: atom_id res chain seq x y z
N HIS A 1 -27.48 -13.78 7.97
CA HIS A 1 -26.56 -14.33 6.95
C HIS A 1 -27.42 -14.75 5.77
N PHE A 2 -26.95 -14.58 4.53
CA PHE A 2 -27.66 -15.05 3.34
C PHE A 2 -26.61 -15.64 2.40
N ASN A 3 -26.83 -16.87 1.94
CA ASN A 3 -25.78 -17.63 1.25
C ASN A 3 -25.83 -17.38 -0.26
N GLY A 4 -27.03 -17.27 -0.84
CA GLY A 4 -27.28 -17.15 -2.28
C GLY A 4 -26.88 -15.81 -2.93
N VAL A 5 -25.85 -15.12 -2.43
CA VAL A 5 -25.43 -13.81 -2.96
C VAL A 5 -24.68 -13.98 -4.28
N GLY A 6 -23.84 -15.01 -4.42
CA GLY A 6 -23.05 -15.24 -5.63
C GLY A 6 -23.94 -15.58 -6.82
N GLU A 7 -24.88 -16.51 -6.61
CA GLU A 7 -25.82 -17.02 -7.60
C GLU A 7 -26.79 -15.92 -8.09
N LEU A 8 -27.24 -15.03 -7.19
CA LEU A 8 -28.02 -13.86 -7.57
C LEU A 8 -27.19 -12.84 -8.37
N LEU A 9 -25.91 -12.65 -8.04
CA LEU A 9 -25.02 -11.78 -8.80
C LEU A 9 -24.65 -12.36 -10.17
N GLU A 10 -24.54 -13.68 -10.31
CA GLU A 10 -24.27 -14.36 -11.58
C GLU A 10 -25.42 -14.19 -12.58
N ILE A 11 -26.66 -14.40 -12.11
CA ILE A 11 -27.87 -14.10 -12.88
C ILE A 11 -27.95 -12.61 -13.22
N LEU A 12 -27.62 -11.74 -12.26
CA LEU A 12 -27.65 -10.29 -12.44
C LEU A 12 -26.60 -9.79 -13.45
N GLY A 13 -25.39 -10.35 -13.49
CA GLY A 13 -24.37 -10.02 -14.48
C GLY A 13 -24.85 -10.30 -15.90
N SER A 14 -25.53 -11.43 -16.09
CA SER A 14 -26.20 -11.77 -17.35
C SER A 14 -27.29 -10.75 -17.73
N ILE A 15 -28.07 -10.28 -16.75
CA ILE A 15 -29.09 -9.24 -16.94
C ILE A 15 -28.46 -7.88 -17.29
N ILE A 16 -27.35 -7.49 -16.64
CA ILE A 16 -26.61 -6.25 -16.90
C ILE A 16 -26.05 -6.26 -18.32
N ASN A 17 -25.50 -7.39 -18.78
CA ASN A 17 -25.02 -7.52 -20.15
C ASN A 17 -26.17 -7.34 -21.18
N GLY A 18 -27.38 -7.81 -20.84
CA GLY A 18 -28.60 -7.60 -21.62
C GLY A 18 -29.20 -6.19 -21.59
N PHE A 19 -28.62 -5.21 -20.88
CA PHE A 19 -29.17 -3.85 -20.84
C PHE A 19 -29.07 -3.12 -22.18
N ALA A 20 -30.21 -2.60 -22.64
CA ALA A 20 -30.28 -1.66 -23.75
C ALA A 20 -29.61 -0.32 -23.40
N LEU A 21 -29.00 0.32 -24.41
CA LEU A 21 -28.41 1.65 -24.31
C LEU A 21 -29.39 2.73 -24.81
N PRO A 22 -29.38 3.94 -24.24
CA PRO A 22 -28.57 4.38 -23.10
C PRO A 22 -29.05 3.79 -21.76
N LEU A 23 -28.12 3.52 -20.84
CA LEU A 23 -28.45 2.99 -19.51
C LEU A 23 -29.42 3.91 -18.76
N LYS A 24 -30.55 3.34 -18.32
CA LYS A 24 -31.54 4.03 -17.51
C LYS A 24 -30.96 4.53 -16.18
N ALA A 25 -31.50 5.64 -15.68
CA ALA A 25 -31.11 6.21 -14.38
C ALA A 25 -31.27 5.22 -13.20
N GLU A 26 -32.28 4.35 -13.22
CA GLU A 26 -32.49 3.31 -12.21
C GLU A 26 -31.33 2.28 -12.16
N HIS A 27 -30.78 1.88 -13.31
CA HIS A 27 -29.62 0.97 -13.36
C HIS A 27 -28.36 1.65 -12.80
N LYS A 28 -28.14 2.93 -13.15
CA LYS A 28 -27.01 3.73 -12.63
C LYS A 28 -27.10 3.95 -11.13
N GLN A 29 -28.30 4.18 -10.60
CA GLN A 29 -28.53 4.26 -9.16
C GLN A 29 -28.29 2.91 -8.47
N PHE A 30 -28.74 1.81 -9.08
CA PHE A 30 -28.55 0.46 -8.55
C PHE A 30 -27.06 0.10 -8.38
N LEU A 31 -26.21 0.37 -9.39
CA LEU A 31 -24.75 0.22 -9.28
C LEU A 31 -24.18 0.95 -8.05
N VAL A 32 -24.49 2.25 -7.92
CA VAL A 32 -23.90 3.12 -6.89
C VAL A 32 -24.49 2.89 -5.48
N LYS A 33 -25.75 2.42 -5.39
CA LYS A 33 -26.48 2.26 -4.11
C LYS A 33 -26.55 0.82 -3.61
N VAL A 34 -26.37 -0.17 -4.48
CA VAL A 34 -26.46 -1.61 -4.13
C VAL A 34 -25.12 -2.31 -4.38
N LEU A 35 -24.60 -2.33 -5.61
CA LEU A 35 -23.39 -3.08 -5.94
C LEU A 35 -22.15 -2.55 -5.22
N LEU A 36 -21.85 -1.25 -5.34
CA LEU A 36 -20.66 -0.68 -4.68
C LEU A 36 -20.65 -0.91 -3.15
N PRO A 37 -21.76 -0.72 -2.40
CA PRO A 37 -21.80 -1.07 -0.98
C PRO A 37 -21.60 -2.56 -0.61
N LEU A 38 -21.84 -3.53 -1.51
CA LEU A 38 -21.65 -4.95 -1.20
C LEU A 38 -20.18 -5.31 -0.94
N HIS A 39 -19.22 -4.55 -1.50
CA HIS A 39 -17.78 -4.67 -1.22
C HIS A 39 -17.42 -4.42 0.25
N LYS A 40 -18.30 -3.78 1.04
CA LYS A 40 -18.04 -3.48 2.46
C LYS A 40 -18.17 -4.71 3.37
N VAL A 41 -18.93 -5.73 2.97
CA VAL A 41 -19.30 -6.87 3.82
C VAL A 41 -18.07 -7.73 4.16
N LYS A 42 -18.07 -8.39 5.33
CA LYS A 42 -16.95 -9.24 5.79
C LYS A 42 -16.70 -10.44 4.87
N VAL A 43 -17.76 -11.15 4.47
CA VAL A 43 -17.71 -12.40 3.69
C VAL A 43 -17.66 -12.17 2.16
N LEU A 44 -17.02 -11.08 1.71
CA LEU A 44 -16.91 -10.72 0.28
C LEU A 44 -16.27 -11.84 -0.56
N SER A 45 -15.38 -12.64 0.02
CA SER A 45 -14.70 -13.77 -0.63
C SER A 45 -15.63 -14.88 -1.13
N LEU A 46 -16.92 -14.88 -0.76
CA LEU A 46 -17.90 -15.86 -1.25
C LEU A 46 -18.56 -15.47 -2.57
N TYR A 47 -18.47 -14.20 -3.00
CA TYR A 47 -19.21 -13.69 -4.17
C TYR A 47 -18.47 -12.59 -4.97
N HIS A 48 -17.17 -12.37 -4.68
CA HIS A 48 -16.40 -11.27 -5.26
C HIS A 48 -16.32 -11.31 -6.78
N ALA A 49 -16.03 -12.48 -7.38
CA ALA A 49 -15.87 -12.60 -8.83
C ALA A 49 -17.17 -12.22 -9.56
N GLN A 50 -18.32 -12.67 -9.04
CA GLN A 50 -19.63 -12.33 -9.58
C GLN A 50 -19.96 -10.83 -9.39
N LEU A 51 -19.48 -10.21 -8.31
CA LEU A 51 -19.68 -8.77 -8.06
C LEU A 51 -18.78 -7.89 -8.94
N ALA A 52 -17.49 -8.23 -9.05
CA ALA A 52 -16.53 -7.57 -9.93
C ALA A 52 -16.99 -7.66 -11.38
N TYR A 53 -17.42 -8.84 -11.83
CA TYR A 53 -18.06 -9.04 -13.14
C TYR A 53 -19.26 -8.11 -13.34
N CYS A 54 -20.18 -8.00 -12.38
CA CYS A 54 -21.30 -7.05 -12.46
C CYS A 54 -20.83 -5.58 -12.57
N VAL A 55 -19.74 -5.19 -11.90
CA VAL A 55 -19.19 -3.83 -11.96
C VAL A 55 -18.54 -3.57 -13.32
N VAL A 56 -17.68 -4.46 -13.80
CA VAL A 56 -17.03 -4.37 -15.13
C VAL A 56 -18.06 -4.32 -16.24
N GLN A 57 -19.07 -5.21 -16.23
CA GLN A 57 -20.17 -5.18 -17.19
C GLN A 57 -20.99 -3.88 -17.16
N PHE A 58 -21.00 -3.13 -16.05
CA PHE A 58 -21.62 -1.80 -16.00
C PHE A 58 -20.76 -0.73 -16.68
N LEU A 59 -19.43 -0.84 -16.61
CA LEU A 59 -18.49 0.09 -17.23
C LEU A 59 -18.41 -0.09 -18.75
N GLU A 60 -18.41 -1.33 -19.25
CA GLU A 60 -18.49 -1.62 -20.69
C GLU A 60 -19.71 -0.97 -21.38
N LYS A 61 -20.83 -0.83 -20.65
CA LYS A 61 -22.07 -0.24 -21.16
C LYS A 61 -22.12 1.28 -21.04
N ASP A 62 -21.31 1.87 -20.15
CA ASP A 62 -21.24 3.31 -19.91
C ASP A 62 -19.99 3.70 -19.10
N ALA A 63 -18.90 4.01 -19.80
CA ALA A 63 -17.63 4.42 -19.21
C ALA A 63 -17.70 5.72 -18.36
N SER A 64 -18.78 6.51 -18.45
CA SER A 64 -18.97 7.66 -17.54
C SER A 64 -19.18 7.23 -16.08
N LEU A 65 -19.48 5.96 -15.83
CA LEU A 65 -19.63 5.36 -14.51
C LEU A 65 -18.29 5.02 -13.83
N THR A 66 -17.17 4.99 -14.55
CA THR A 66 -15.89 4.54 -14.00
C THR A 66 -15.37 5.44 -12.88
N GLU A 67 -15.55 6.76 -13.00
CA GLU A 67 -15.14 7.69 -11.95
C GLU A 67 -15.88 7.45 -10.61
N PRO A 68 -17.24 7.45 -10.54
CA PRO A 68 -17.94 7.17 -9.28
C PRO A 68 -17.73 5.74 -8.78
N VAL A 69 -17.48 4.75 -9.66
CA VAL A 69 -17.11 3.37 -9.28
C VAL A 69 -15.76 3.33 -8.56
N VAL A 70 -14.68 3.81 -9.21
CA VAL A 70 -13.32 3.77 -8.63
C VAL A 70 -13.24 4.64 -7.37
N ARG A 71 -13.87 5.83 -7.35
CA ARG A 71 -13.98 6.64 -6.12
C ARG A 71 -14.78 5.93 -5.01
N GLY A 72 -15.76 5.07 -5.37
CA GLY A 72 -16.50 4.22 -4.45
C GLY A 72 -15.64 3.11 -3.83
N LEU A 73 -14.89 2.38 -4.64
CA LEU A 73 -13.97 1.33 -4.19
C LEU A 73 -12.86 1.91 -3.30
N LEU A 74 -12.22 3.01 -3.71
CA LEU A 74 -11.22 3.72 -2.91
C LEU A 74 -11.78 4.23 -1.56
N LYS A 75 -13.07 4.60 -1.51
CA LYS A 75 -13.76 4.98 -0.27
C LYS A 75 -14.05 3.78 0.65
N PHE A 76 -14.17 2.57 0.11
CA PHE A 76 -14.42 1.34 0.86
C PHE A 76 -13.16 0.47 1.05
N TRP A 77 -11.98 0.98 0.68
CA TRP A 77 -10.73 0.25 0.69
C TRP A 77 -10.45 -0.46 2.03
N PRO A 78 -10.16 -1.77 2.04
CA PRO A 78 -9.88 -2.53 3.26
C PRO A 78 -8.66 -2.00 4.01
N LYS A 79 -8.75 -1.86 5.33
CA LYS A 79 -7.65 -1.39 6.19
C LYS A 79 -7.18 -2.42 7.23
N THR A 80 -7.87 -3.56 7.33
CA THR A 80 -7.70 -4.55 8.41
C THR A 80 -7.81 -6.00 7.91
N CYS A 81 -7.79 -6.21 6.59
CA CYS A 81 -7.94 -7.54 5.99
C CYS A 81 -7.19 -7.57 4.65
N SER A 82 -5.95 -8.05 4.68
CA SER A 82 -5.05 -8.10 3.51
C SER A 82 -5.65 -8.91 2.35
N GLN A 83 -6.38 -9.99 2.65
CA GLN A 83 -7.04 -10.80 1.63
C GLN A 83 -8.05 -9.98 0.82
N LYS A 84 -8.86 -9.13 1.49
CA LYS A 84 -9.77 -8.22 0.79
C LYS A 84 -9.02 -7.12 0.02
N GLU A 85 -7.86 -6.69 0.50
CA GLU A 85 -7.04 -5.70 -0.22
C GLU A 85 -6.44 -6.29 -1.50
N VAL A 86 -5.96 -7.55 -1.47
CA VAL A 86 -5.56 -8.31 -2.67
C VAL A 86 -6.73 -8.47 -3.66
N MET A 87 -7.94 -8.70 -3.16
CA MET A 87 -9.14 -8.81 -4.01
C MET A 87 -9.53 -7.46 -4.65
N PHE A 88 -9.53 -6.36 -3.89
CA PHE A 88 -9.76 -5.01 -4.42
C PHE A 88 -8.69 -4.60 -5.46
N LEU A 89 -7.43 -5.02 -5.28
CA LEU A 89 -6.39 -4.84 -6.30
C LEU A 89 -6.69 -5.64 -7.58
N GLY A 90 -7.32 -6.81 -7.47
CA GLY A 90 -7.81 -7.57 -8.62
C GLY A 90 -8.95 -6.88 -9.36
N GLU A 91 -10.02 -6.48 -8.64
CA GLU A 91 -11.16 -5.75 -9.22
C GLU A 91 -10.72 -4.45 -9.90
N ILE A 92 -9.75 -3.74 -9.32
CA ILE A 92 -9.16 -2.53 -9.93
C ILE A 92 -8.41 -2.84 -11.23
N GLU A 93 -7.73 -3.97 -11.36
CA GLU A 93 -7.07 -4.35 -12.62
C GLU A 93 -8.10 -4.72 -13.70
N GLU A 94 -9.11 -5.52 -13.36
CA GLU A 94 -10.23 -5.84 -14.26
C GLU A 94 -10.99 -4.57 -14.73
N ILE A 95 -11.06 -3.53 -13.88
CA ILE A 95 -11.59 -2.20 -14.23
C ILE A 95 -10.63 -1.39 -15.12
N LEU A 96 -9.31 -1.55 -14.95
CA LEU A 96 -8.32 -0.89 -15.81
C LEU A 96 -8.27 -1.51 -17.20
N ASP A 97 -8.49 -2.81 -17.36
CA ASP A 97 -8.54 -3.48 -18.67
C ASP A 97 -9.66 -2.94 -19.59
N VAL A 98 -10.70 -2.31 -19.02
CA VAL A 98 -11.84 -1.72 -19.76
C VAL A 98 -11.93 -0.19 -19.66
N ILE A 99 -10.95 0.51 -19.07
CA ILE A 99 -11.05 1.96 -18.85
C ILE A 99 -10.70 2.78 -20.10
N GLU A 100 -11.56 3.69 -20.53
CA GLU A 100 -11.15 4.67 -21.55
C GLU A 100 -10.12 5.67 -20.96
N PRO A 101 -9.06 6.06 -21.69
CA PRO A 101 -8.07 7.02 -21.19
C PRO A 101 -8.64 8.36 -20.64
N PRO A 102 -9.71 8.96 -21.23
CA PRO A 102 -10.35 10.15 -20.67
C PRO A 102 -11.01 9.94 -19.30
N GLN A 103 -11.36 8.70 -18.92
CA GLN A 103 -11.85 8.38 -17.58
C GLN A 103 -10.68 8.12 -16.62
N PHE A 104 -9.63 7.42 -17.09
CA PHE A 104 -8.39 7.18 -16.34
C PHE A 104 -7.77 8.47 -15.83
N ILE A 105 -7.71 9.51 -16.66
CA ILE A 105 -7.19 10.85 -16.28
C ILE A 105 -7.90 11.44 -15.04
N LYS A 106 -9.18 11.13 -14.80
CA LYS A 106 -9.95 11.63 -13.65
C LYS A 106 -9.68 10.88 -12.34
N ILE A 107 -9.18 9.64 -12.44
CA ILE A 107 -9.00 8.73 -11.30
C ILE A 107 -7.55 8.35 -11.01
N GLN A 108 -6.60 8.63 -11.93
CA GLN A 108 -5.19 8.26 -11.77
C GLN A 108 -4.57 8.77 -10.46
N GLU A 109 -4.79 10.04 -10.11
CA GLU A 109 -4.24 10.61 -8.87
C GLU A 109 -4.71 9.88 -7.60
N PRO A 110 -6.01 9.79 -7.28
CA PRO A 110 -6.47 9.10 -6.09
C PRO A 110 -6.20 7.59 -6.14
N LEU A 111 -6.19 6.97 -7.33
CA LEU A 111 -5.87 5.56 -7.51
C LEU A 111 -4.40 5.27 -7.19
N PHE A 112 -3.45 5.91 -7.88
CA PHE A 112 -2.02 5.67 -7.63
C PHE A 112 -1.59 6.17 -6.24
N ARG A 113 -2.24 7.20 -5.67
CA ARG A 113 -2.08 7.55 -4.24
C ARG A 113 -2.54 6.44 -3.28
N GLN A 114 -3.34 5.46 -3.72
CA GLN A 114 -3.64 4.24 -2.97
C GLN A 114 -2.69 3.09 -3.32
N ILE A 115 -2.40 2.84 -4.60
CA ILE A 115 -1.41 1.81 -5.03
C ILE A 115 -0.04 2.06 -4.37
N SER A 116 0.40 3.33 -4.24
CA SER A 116 1.63 3.74 -3.53
C SER A 116 1.69 3.24 -2.08
N LYS A 117 0.52 3.12 -1.41
CA LYS A 117 0.40 2.56 -0.05
C LYS A 117 0.40 1.03 -0.07
N CYS A 118 -0.29 0.40 -1.03
CA CYS A 118 -0.34 -1.05 -1.18
C CYS A 118 1.05 -1.63 -1.50
N VAL A 119 1.78 -0.99 -2.42
CA VAL A 119 3.20 -1.29 -2.72
C VAL A 119 4.09 -1.05 -1.49
N SER A 120 3.80 -0.04 -0.66
CA SER A 120 4.45 0.19 0.64
C SER A 120 4.03 -0.75 1.77
N SER A 121 3.11 -1.69 1.54
CA SER A 121 2.58 -2.57 2.59
C SER A 121 3.63 -3.56 3.09
N PRO A 122 3.78 -3.77 4.40
CA PRO A 122 4.67 -4.83 4.92
C PRO A 122 4.15 -6.24 4.63
N HIS A 123 2.89 -6.38 4.21
CA HIS A 123 2.25 -7.66 3.89
C HIS A 123 2.54 -8.05 2.43
N PHE A 124 3.48 -8.97 2.22
CA PHE A 124 4.07 -9.22 0.89
C PHE A 124 3.04 -9.45 -0.23
N GLN A 125 1.97 -10.23 0.00
CA GLN A 125 0.94 -10.48 -1.02
C GLN A 125 0.22 -9.22 -1.52
N VAL A 126 0.11 -8.17 -0.69
CA VAL A 126 -0.51 -6.90 -1.08
C VAL A 126 0.47 -6.08 -1.92
N ALA A 127 1.74 -6.03 -1.53
CA ALA A 127 2.79 -5.34 -2.28
C ALA A 127 3.04 -6.02 -3.64
N GLU A 128 3.12 -7.35 -3.67
CA GLU A 128 3.24 -8.19 -4.87
C GLU A 128 2.06 -7.99 -5.83
N ARG A 129 0.82 -8.14 -5.34
CA ARG A 129 -0.38 -7.96 -6.17
C ARG A 129 -0.49 -6.56 -6.78
N ALA A 130 -0.02 -5.53 -6.06
CA ALA A 130 0.02 -4.15 -6.54
C ALA A 130 1.18 -3.87 -7.50
N LEU A 131 2.31 -4.58 -7.39
CA LEU A 131 3.45 -4.47 -8.32
C LEU A 131 3.20 -5.20 -9.65
N TYR A 132 2.31 -6.21 -9.68
CA TYR A 132 1.92 -6.87 -10.93
C TYR A 132 1.11 -5.99 -11.90
N PHE A 133 0.65 -4.81 -11.49
CA PHE A 133 0.05 -3.83 -12.43
C PHE A 133 1.04 -3.39 -13.53
N TRP A 134 2.35 -3.50 -13.30
CA TRP A 134 3.38 -3.24 -14.32
C TRP A 134 3.64 -4.42 -15.27
N ASN A 135 3.00 -5.57 -15.05
CA ASN A 135 3.02 -6.71 -15.98
C ASN A 135 1.83 -6.67 -16.97
N ASN A 136 0.83 -5.82 -16.71
CA ASN A 136 -0.35 -5.65 -17.55
C ASN A 136 -0.06 -4.59 -18.63
N GLU A 137 -0.11 -5.00 -19.91
CA GLU A 137 0.27 -4.16 -21.05
C GLU A 137 -0.61 -2.91 -21.19
N TYR A 138 -1.91 -3.01 -20.88
CA TYR A 138 -2.83 -1.88 -21.01
C TYR A 138 -2.69 -0.91 -19.84
N ALA A 139 -2.60 -1.41 -18.60
CA ALA A 139 -2.25 -0.59 -17.44
C ALA A 139 -0.90 0.12 -17.64
N MET A 140 0.09 -0.54 -18.26
CA MET A 140 1.38 0.05 -18.58
C MET A 140 1.31 1.18 -19.61
N SER A 141 0.54 1.04 -20.70
CA SER A 141 0.39 2.14 -21.67
C SER A 141 -0.34 3.36 -21.07
N LEU A 142 -1.37 3.12 -20.25
CA LEU A 142 -2.03 4.18 -19.48
C LEU A 142 -1.07 4.89 -18.50
N ILE A 143 -0.12 4.16 -17.89
CA ILE A 143 0.93 4.73 -17.04
C ILE A 143 1.94 5.54 -17.87
N GLU A 144 2.30 5.07 -19.07
CA GLU A 144 3.25 5.74 -19.97
C GLU A 144 2.72 7.11 -20.44
N ASP A 145 1.50 7.14 -20.98
CA ASP A 145 0.81 8.38 -21.40
C ASP A 145 0.69 9.42 -20.27
N ASN A 146 0.67 8.97 -19.02
CA ASN A 146 0.43 9.79 -17.84
C ASN A 146 1.64 9.86 -16.87
N ASN A 147 2.84 9.50 -17.34
CA ASN A 147 4.03 9.33 -16.49
C ASN A 147 4.37 10.58 -15.64
N ALA A 148 4.11 11.78 -16.17
CA ALA A 148 4.35 13.06 -15.49
C ALA A 148 3.51 13.25 -14.20
N VAL A 149 2.37 12.57 -14.08
CA VAL A 149 1.50 12.60 -12.89
C VAL A 149 1.73 11.38 -11.99
N ILE A 150 1.89 10.20 -12.60
CA ILE A 150 1.98 8.93 -11.87
C ILE A 150 3.36 8.71 -11.25
N MET A 151 4.44 9.01 -11.97
CA MET A 151 5.80 8.77 -11.48
C MET A 151 6.11 9.54 -10.17
N PRO A 152 5.76 10.84 -10.02
CA PRO A 152 5.95 11.55 -8.75
C PRO A 152 5.17 10.98 -7.55
N ILE A 153 4.03 10.32 -7.79
CA ILE A 153 3.18 9.71 -6.74
C ILE A 153 3.75 8.35 -6.27
N MET A 154 4.34 7.60 -7.20
CA MET A 154 4.83 6.24 -6.95
C MET A 154 6.31 6.19 -6.54
N PHE A 155 7.14 7.09 -7.09
CA PHE A 155 8.59 7.10 -6.87
C PHE A 155 9.00 7.14 -5.37
N PRO A 156 8.41 7.97 -4.48
CA PRO A 156 8.83 8.02 -3.08
C PRO A 156 8.56 6.73 -2.30
N ALA A 157 7.56 5.95 -2.70
CA ALA A 157 7.30 4.62 -2.14
C ALA A 157 8.34 3.63 -2.66
N LEU A 158 8.43 3.47 -3.98
CA LEU A 158 9.33 2.53 -4.66
C LEU A 158 10.79 2.71 -4.23
N TYR A 159 11.30 3.94 -4.25
CA TYR A 159 12.69 4.27 -3.92
C TYR A 159 13.04 4.11 -2.43
N ARG A 160 12.03 3.97 -1.56
CA ARG A 160 12.18 3.58 -0.15
C ARG A 160 12.22 2.05 -0.01
N ILE A 161 11.27 1.37 -0.64
CA ILE A 161 11.08 -0.09 -0.53
C ILE A 161 12.30 -0.85 -1.10
N SER A 162 12.90 -0.37 -2.19
CA SER A 162 14.12 -0.95 -2.78
C SER A 162 15.36 -0.96 -1.88
N LYS A 163 15.29 -0.32 -0.70
CA LYS A 163 16.38 -0.20 0.29
C LYS A 163 16.02 -0.71 1.69
N GLU A 164 14.74 -0.69 2.03
CA GLU A 164 14.25 -0.90 3.41
C GLU A 164 13.36 -2.15 3.55
N HIS A 165 13.02 -2.84 2.47
CA HIS A 165 12.06 -3.96 2.52
C HIS A 165 12.70 -5.31 2.84
N TRP A 166 12.03 -6.08 3.71
CA TRP A 166 12.52 -7.35 4.25
C TRP A 166 12.52 -8.49 3.21
N ASN A 167 11.47 -8.58 2.39
CA ASN A 167 11.32 -9.61 1.36
C ASN A 167 12.03 -9.18 0.07
N GLN A 168 13.03 -9.97 -0.34
CA GLN A 168 13.87 -9.71 -1.51
C GLN A 168 13.13 -9.84 -2.86
N THR A 169 12.07 -10.66 -2.95
CA THR A 169 11.24 -10.75 -4.16
C THR A 169 10.54 -9.42 -4.43
N ILE A 170 10.01 -8.78 -3.39
CA ILE A 170 9.40 -7.44 -3.48
C ILE A 170 10.45 -6.39 -3.87
N VAL A 171 11.67 -6.47 -3.31
CA VAL A 171 12.78 -5.59 -3.68
C VAL A 171 13.12 -5.74 -5.18
N ALA A 172 13.20 -6.97 -5.70
CA ALA A 172 13.45 -7.22 -7.11
C ALA A 172 12.35 -6.70 -8.04
N LEU A 173 11.07 -6.93 -7.70
CA LEU A 173 9.93 -6.38 -8.43
C LEU A 173 9.95 -4.84 -8.46
N VAL A 174 10.27 -4.20 -7.33
CA VAL A 174 10.43 -2.74 -7.24
C VAL A 174 11.61 -2.23 -8.07
N TYR A 175 12.72 -2.96 -8.16
CA TYR A 175 13.83 -2.60 -9.06
C TYR A 175 13.44 -2.68 -10.53
N ASN A 176 12.64 -3.67 -10.94
CA ASN A 176 12.08 -3.73 -12.30
C ASN A 176 11.21 -2.49 -12.59
N VAL A 177 10.27 -2.18 -11.69
CA VAL A 177 9.40 -1.00 -11.82
C VAL A 177 10.18 0.32 -11.89
N LEU A 178 11.21 0.49 -11.04
CA LEU A 178 12.09 1.66 -11.07
C LEU A 178 12.89 1.75 -12.38
N LYS A 179 13.34 0.62 -12.93
CA LYS A 179 14.00 0.57 -14.24
C LYS A 179 13.04 0.98 -15.36
N THR A 180 11.82 0.46 -15.39
CA THR A 180 10.79 0.85 -16.38
C THR A 180 10.47 2.34 -16.32
N PHE A 181 10.36 2.94 -15.12
CA PHE A 181 10.19 4.39 -14.98
C PHE A 181 11.39 5.20 -15.49
N MET A 182 12.62 4.72 -15.28
CA MET A 182 13.83 5.36 -15.80
C MET A 182 13.92 5.27 -17.34
N GLU A 183 13.47 4.16 -17.93
CA GLU A 183 13.40 3.96 -19.39
C GLU A 183 12.30 4.83 -20.03
N MET A 184 11.16 4.97 -19.35
CA MET A 184 9.99 5.78 -19.75
C MET A 184 10.26 7.30 -19.72
N ASN A 185 10.89 7.83 -18.66
CA ASN A 185 11.23 9.26 -18.57
C ASN A 185 12.44 9.49 -17.65
N SER A 186 13.64 9.24 -18.16
CA SER A 186 14.92 9.36 -17.44
C SER A 186 15.12 10.75 -16.79
N LYS A 187 14.76 11.83 -17.49
CA LYS A 187 14.88 13.21 -16.97
C LYS A 187 14.01 13.42 -15.73
N LEU A 188 12.74 13.02 -15.79
CA LEU A 188 11.83 13.12 -14.63
C LEU A 188 12.30 12.20 -13.49
N PHE A 189 12.79 11.00 -13.81
CA PHE A 189 13.33 10.05 -12.84
C PHE A 189 14.55 10.62 -12.08
N ASP A 190 15.46 11.31 -12.77
CA ASP A 190 16.62 11.98 -12.15
C ASP A 190 16.20 13.19 -11.31
N GLU A 191 15.26 14.01 -11.78
CA GLU A 191 14.69 15.14 -11.03
C GLU A 191 14.00 14.67 -9.74
N LEU A 192 13.20 13.61 -9.80
CA LEU A 192 12.57 12.98 -8.63
C LEU A 192 13.60 12.34 -7.70
N THR A 193 14.65 11.70 -8.25
CA THR A 193 15.76 11.13 -7.48
C THR A 193 16.52 12.21 -6.71
N ALA A 194 16.79 13.37 -7.32
CA ALA A 194 17.43 14.51 -6.67
C ALA A 194 16.52 15.12 -5.59
N SER A 195 15.25 15.34 -5.92
CA SER A 195 14.24 15.90 -5.01
C SER A 195 14.06 15.04 -3.75
N TYR A 196 13.87 13.72 -3.90
CA TYR A 196 13.72 12.79 -2.77
C TYR A 196 14.96 12.77 -1.85
N LYS A 197 16.17 12.81 -2.44
CA LYS A 197 17.42 12.91 -1.66
C LYS A 197 17.47 14.22 -0.86
N ALA A 198 17.09 15.34 -1.44
CA ALA A 198 17.06 16.64 -0.77
C ALA A 198 16.00 16.70 0.34
N GLU A 199 14.77 16.23 0.09
CA GLU A 199 13.69 16.16 1.08
C GLU A 199 14.10 15.30 2.29
N ARG A 200 14.70 14.12 2.08
CA ARG A 200 15.16 13.25 3.17
C ARG A 200 16.31 13.86 4.00
N GLN A 201 17.20 14.67 3.41
CA GLN A 201 18.20 15.41 4.18
C GLN A 201 17.57 16.55 4.99
N LYS A 202 16.62 17.28 4.39
CA LYS A 202 15.84 18.34 5.05
C LYS A 202 14.95 17.80 6.18
N GLU A 203 14.44 16.58 6.05
CA GLU A 203 13.74 15.84 7.10
C GLU A 203 14.68 15.50 8.26
N LYS A 204 15.81 14.83 7.99
CA LYS A 204 16.82 14.50 9.01
C LYS A 204 17.42 15.73 9.72
N LYS A 205 17.51 16.88 9.05
CA LYS A 205 17.92 18.14 9.69
C LYS A 205 16.87 18.64 10.68
N ARG A 206 15.59 18.68 10.28
CA ARG A 206 14.45 19.06 11.14
C ARG A 206 14.23 18.11 12.33
N GLU A 207 14.64 16.85 12.17
CA GLU A 207 14.61 15.85 13.23
C GLU A 207 15.66 16.16 14.31
N ARG A 208 16.93 16.36 13.93
CA ARG A 208 18.00 16.78 14.87
C ARG A 208 17.70 18.12 15.54
N GLU A 209 17.23 19.11 14.80
CA GLU A 209 16.82 20.42 15.35
C GLU A 209 15.74 20.25 16.44
N ARG A 210 14.84 19.27 16.28
CA ARG A 210 13.81 18.93 17.27
C ARG A 210 14.40 18.19 18.47
N GLU A 211 15.32 17.25 18.26
CA GLU A 211 16.04 16.54 19.34
C GLU A 211 16.87 17.51 20.20
N GLU A 212 17.59 18.44 19.56
CA GLU A 212 18.36 19.49 20.23
C GLU A 212 17.47 20.42 21.07
N LEU A 213 16.31 20.81 20.54
CA LEU A 213 15.30 21.59 21.29
C LEU A 213 14.72 20.82 22.48
N TRP A 214 14.39 19.54 22.32
CA TRP A 214 13.91 18.69 23.43
C TRP A 214 15.00 18.47 24.50
N LYS A 215 16.25 18.23 24.10
CA LYS A 215 17.38 18.08 25.02
C LYS A 215 17.57 19.36 25.83
N ARG A 216 17.58 20.53 25.18
CA ARG A 216 17.71 21.83 25.85
C ARG A 216 16.54 22.12 26.80
N LEU A 217 15.32 21.71 26.46
CA LEU A 217 14.17 21.81 27.37
C LEU A 217 14.35 20.92 28.61
N HIS A 218 14.89 19.71 28.45
CA HIS A 218 15.14 18.79 29.56
C HIS A 218 16.32 19.22 30.46
N GLU A 219 17.34 19.85 29.86
CA GLU A 219 18.43 20.51 30.60
C GLU A 219 17.92 21.70 31.44
N LEU A 220 16.96 22.48 30.90
CA LEU A 220 16.35 23.59 31.64
C LEU A 220 15.42 23.12 32.78
N GLU A 221 14.63 22.05 32.57
CA GLU A 221 13.77 21.49 33.62
C GLU A 221 14.58 20.80 34.73
N SER A 222 15.66 20.09 34.39
CA SER A 222 16.54 19.49 35.40
C SER A 222 17.33 20.55 36.18
N ALA A 223 17.81 21.61 35.53
CA ALA A 223 18.39 22.77 36.23
C ALA A 223 17.38 23.52 37.14
N ARG A 224 16.07 23.35 36.91
CA ARG A 224 14.99 23.91 37.74
C ARG A 224 14.63 23.03 38.95
N ARG A 225 15.19 21.82 39.05
CA ARG A 225 15.07 20.92 40.20
C ARG A 225 16.42 20.75 40.94
N PRO A 226 16.86 21.73 41.75
CA PRO A 226 17.87 21.48 42.77
C PRO A 226 17.22 20.69 43.92
N ASP A 227 17.64 19.45 44.14
CA ASP A 227 17.29 18.71 45.35
C ASP A 227 18.02 19.29 46.57
N GLY A 228 17.29 19.53 47.67
CA GLY A 228 17.89 19.60 49.00
C GLY A 228 18.11 20.99 49.63
N ALA A 229 17.04 21.78 49.81
CA ALA A 229 17.01 22.84 50.83
C ALA A 229 15.71 22.76 51.64
N GLY A 230 15.74 22.00 52.74
CA GLY A 230 14.59 21.80 53.61
C GLY A 230 14.27 23.05 54.44
N GLY A 231 13.22 23.78 54.07
CA GLY A 231 12.61 24.82 54.90
C GLY A 231 11.87 24.22 56.10
N VAL A 232 12.60 23.81 57.13
CA VAL A 232 12.02 23.31 58.39
C VAL A 232 11.32 24.47 59.09
N ILE A 233 9.99 24.46 59.10
CA ILE A 233 9.21 25.29 60.03
C ILE A 233 9.33 24.60 61.39
N ALA A 234 10.33 25.01 62.17
CA ALA A 234 10.56 24.50 63.51
C ALA A 234 9.51 25.04 64.49
N ASP A 235 9.05 24.18 65.40
CA ASP A 235 7.92 24.46 66.31
C ASP A 235 8.38 24.76 67.75
N GLY A 236 7.59 25.58 68.44
CA GLY A 236 7.64 25.81 69.88
C GLY A 236 8.67 26.83 70.42
N PRO A 237 8.58 27.18 71.73
CA PRO A 237 7.68 26.60 72.73
C PRO A 237 6.77 27.58 73.49
N GLY A 238 5.59 27.08 73.89
CA GLY A 238 5.10 27.21 75.28
C GLY A 238 4.48 28.53 75.75
N GLY A 239 3.14 28.66 75.64
CA GLY A 239 2.34 29.64 76.40
C GLY A 239 0.87 29.21 76.53
N SER A 240 0.43 28.88 77.75
CA SER A 240 -0.95 28.47 78.08
C SER A 240 -1.94 29.67 78.03
N SER A 241 -3.27 29.54 78.01
CA SER A 241 -4.14 28.41 78.37
C SER A 241 -5.60 28.54 77.83
N LEU A 242 -6.26 27.40 77.60
CA LEU A 242 -7.73 27.13 77.68
C LEU A 242 -8.79 28.17 77.22
N THR A 243 -9.58 27.82 76.19
CA THR A 243 -11.07 27.55 76.24
C THR A 243 -11.58 27.33 74.79
N ALA A 244 -12.02 26.13 74.40
CA ALA A 244 -13.32 25.46 74.66
C ALA A 244 -14.37 25.71 73.54
N GLY A 245 -14.74 24.65 72.79
CA GLY A 245 -15.77 24.71 71.72
C GLY A 245 -15.71 23.54 70.73
N SER A 246 -16.62 22.58 70.85
CA SER A 246 -16.79 21.37 70.02
C SER A 246 -16.92 21.63 68.50
N GLY A 247 -16.54 20.73 67.57
CA GLY A 247 -15.90 19.40 67.66
C GLY A 247 -16.09 18.59 66.35
N SER A 248 -15.29 17.52 66.11
CA SER A 248 -15.49 16.42 65.11
C SER A 248 -15.85 16.82 63.64
N SER A 249 -15.06 16.61 62.57
CA SER A 249 -14.16 15.52 62.14
C SER A 249 -14.82 14.12 62.18
N LEU A 250 -14.74 13.24 61.17
CA LEU A 250 -13.67 12.94 60.20
C LEU A 250 -14.15 12.53 58.78
N ASN A 251 -13.15 12.38 57.91
CA ASN A 251 -13.02 11.57 56.66
C ASN A 251 -13.46 10.07 56.84
N PRO A 252 -13.42 9.14 55.84
CA PRO A 252 -12.91 9.23 54.45
C PRO A 252 -13.72 8.48 53.36
N ASN A 253 -13.11 8.36 52.16
CA ASN A 253 -13.27 7.33 51.10
C ASN A 253 -14.40 6.27 51.20
N ALA A 254 -15.15 6.13 50.10
CA ALA A 254 -15.75 4.86 49.67
C ALA A 254 -15.58 4.65 48.16
N LEU A 255 -14.73 3.68 47.77
CA LEU A 255 -14.71 3.07 46.44
C LEU A 255 -15.75 1.95 46.42
N SER A 256 -16.55 1.81 45.34
CA SER A 256 -17.49 0.70 45.20
C SER A 256 -17.38 0.02 43.83
N SER A 257 -16.63 -1.08 43.79
CA SER A 257 -16.60 -2.04 42.68
C SER A 257 -17.41 -3.29 42.99
N ALA A 258 -18.23 -3.75 42.04
CA ALA A 258 -18.79 -5.11 41.95
C ALA A 258 -18.88 -5.43 40.43
N THR A 259 -18.42 -6.54 39.83
CA THR A 259 -18.43 -7.99 40.19
C THR A 259 -19.88 -8.51 40.27
N SER A 260 -20.28 -9.66 39.71
CA SER A 260 -19.59 -10.90 39.28
C SER A 260 -20.21 -11.46 37.96
N THR A 261 -19.91 -12.64 37.37
CA THR A 261 -19.15 -13.86 37.77
C THR A 261 -18.71 -14.68 36.52
N SER A 262 -17.77 -15.62 36.69
CA SER A 262 -17.58 -16.96 36.06
C SER A 262 -18.28 -17.38 34.74
N SER A 263 -17.67 -18.15 33.83
CA SER A 263 -16.30 -18.74 33.69
C SER A 263 -16.17 -19.29 32.23
N SER A 264 -15.42 -20.30 31.77
CA SER A 264 -14.49 -21.37 32.28
C SER A 264 -13.82 -22.05 31.06
N SER A 265 -12.68 -22.75 31.09
CA SER A 265 -11.59 -22.87 32.08
C SER A 265 -10.42 -23.71 31.51
N SER A 266 -9.19 -23.42 31.96
CA SER A 266 -7.96 -24.25 31.89
C SER A 266 -7.19 -24.39 30.54
N PRO A 267 -5.84 -24.52 30.56
CA PRO A 267 -4.99 -24.51 29.36
C PRO A 267 -4.19 -25.82 29.12
N SER A 268 -3.53 -25.91 27.95
CA SER A 268 -2.50 -26.93 27.64
C SER A 268 -1.26 -26.28 27.01
N SER A 269 -0.08 -26.73 27.41
CA SER A 269 1.23 -26.27 26.92
C SER A 269 1.88 -27.27 25.97
N VAL A 270 2.56 -26.79 24.91
CA VAL A 270 3.63 -27.58 24.27
C VAL A 270 4.80 -26.69 23.86
N THR A 271 6.01 -27.17 24.14
CA THR A 271 7.29 -26.57 23.74
C THR A 271 7.78 -27.13 22.41
N SER A 272 8.49 -26.32 21.61
CA SER A 272 9.68 -26.75 20.85
C SER A 272 10.45 -25.54 20.34
N ALA A 273 11.76 -25.67 20.21
CA ALA A 273 12.66 -24.62 19.73
C ALA A 273 13.61 -25.18 18.66
N SER A 274 13.98 -24.33 17.70
CA SER A 274 15.05 -24.60 16.73
C SER A 274 15.82 -23.31 16.46
N ASN A 275 17.08 -23.25 16.87
CA ASN A 275 18.02 -22.23 16.39
C ASN A 275 18.57 -22.63 15.03
N LEU A 276 18.82 -21.66 14.16
CA LEU A 276 20.11 -21.61 13.45
C LEU A 276 20.49 -20.15 13.19
N ALA A 277 21.80 -19.88 13.19
CA ALA A 277 22.37 -18.55 13.00
C ALA A 277 23.26 -18.52 11.75
N GLY A 278 23.56 -17.34 11.21
CA GLY A 278 24.72 -17.18 10.32
C GLY A 278 24.69 -16.06 9.29
N ALA A 279 25.47 -15.00 9.59
CA ALA A 279 26.28 -14.21 8.65
C ALA A 279 25.61 -13.37 7.53
N GLY A 280 26.41 -12.48 6.93
CA GLY A 280 26.19 -12.03 5.54
C GLY A 280 25.65 -10.60 5.32
N GLY A 281 26.17 -9.58 6.00
CA GLY A 281 25.89 -8.19 5.62
C GLY A 281 26.62 -7.82 4.31
N ALA A 282 25.88 -7.62 3.22
CA ALA A 282 26.40 -7.13 1.93
C ALA A 282 25.47 -6.05 1.35
N SER A 283 25.89 -4.79 1.43
CA SER A 283 25.11 -3.64 0.94
C SER A 283 25.32 -3.42 -0.56
N SER A 284 24.39 -3.89 -1.39
CA SER A 284 24.35 -3.57 -2.82
C SER A 284 23.93 -2.12 -3.04
N GLN A 285 24.84 -1.30 -3.59
CA GLN A 285 24.46 -0.01 -4.18
C GLN A 285 23.82 -0.24 -5.55
N PRO A 286 22.84 0.61 -5.96
CA PRO A 286 22.43 0.68 -7.37
C PRO A 286 23.59 1.21 -8.23
N PRO A 287 23.72 0.77 -9.49
CA PRO A 287 24.83 1.18 -10.36
C PRO A 287 24.76 2.67 -10.74
N PRO A 288 25.91 3.35 -10.93
CA PRO A 288 25.96 4.70 -11.46
C PRO A 288 25.77 4.72 -12.99
N PRO A 289 25.20 5.79 -13.57
CA PRO A 289 25.16 5.97 -15.02
C PRO A 289 26.54 6.44 -15.54
N GLY A 290 27.06 5.79 -16.59
CA GLY A 290 28.37 6.16 -17.16
C GLY A 290 28.74 5.46 -18.47
N SER A 291 28.79 6.25 -19.55
CA SER A 291 29.63 6.09 -20.76
C SER A 291 29.92 4.67 -21.30
N ILE A 292 29.27 4.32 -22.42
CA ILE A 292 29.82 3.33 -23.35
C ILE A 292 30.82 4.04 -24.27
N THR A 293 32.08 3.64 -24.23
CA THR A 293 33.10 3.95 -25.25
C THR A 293 33.80 2.67 -25.69
N SER A 294 34.10 2.58 -26.98
CA SER A 294 34.63 1.40 -27.67
C SER A 294 35.98 0.90 -27.15
N HIS A 295 36.27 -0.40 -27.30
CA HIS A 295 37.36 -0.83 -28.18
C HIS A 295 37.28 -2.32 -28.55
N GLN A 296 37.50 -2.63 -29.83
CA GLN A 296 37.97 -3.92 -30.33
C GLN A 296 39.52 -3.86 -30.42
N PRO A 297 40.25 -5.01 -30.43
CA PRO A 297 40.47 -5.69 -31.72
C PRO A 297 40.64 -7.25 -31.67
N ALA A 298 40.56 -7.86 -32.86
CA ALA A 298 41.37 -8.96 -33.45
C ALA A 298 42.11 -10.03 -32.57
N SER A 299 42.35 -11.26 -33.05
CA SER A 299 41.80 -12.11 -34.14
C SER A 299 42.58 -13.44 -34.22
N THR A 300 41.94 -14.58 -34.52
CA THR A 300 42.60 -15.71 -35.22
C THR A 300 41.61 -16.67 -35.91
N SER A 301 42.14 -17.34 -36.94
CA SER A 301 41.55 -18.35 -37.84
C SER A 301 41.10 -19.66 -37.14
N ALA A 302 40.39 -20.62 -37.76
CA ALA A 302 40.37 -20.97 -39.18
C ALA A 302 39.17 -21.81 -39.68
N THR A 303 39.11 -21.97 -41.02
CA THR A 303 38.59 -23.14 -41.78
C THR A 303 37.07 -23.29 -42.01
N THR A 304 36.70 -23.09 -43.29
CA THR A 304 35.46 -23.51 -43.98
C THR A 304 35.74 -24.81 -44.79
N PRO A 305 34.89 -25.34 -45.71
CA PRO A 305 33.49 -25.03 -46.05
C PRO A 305 32.55 -26.26 -46.14
N ASN A 306 31.24 -26.02 -46.23
CA ASN A 306 30.43 -26.50 -47.39
C ASN A 306 28.98 -26.02 -47.31
N ALA A 307 28.46 -25.50 -48.42
CA ALA A 307 27.03 -25.32 -48.66
C ALA A 307 26.78 -25.30 -50.18
N ALA A 308 25.99 -26.25 -50.68
CA ALA A 308 25.58 -26.31 -52.07
C ALA A 308 24.05 -26.40 -52.17
N THR A 309 23.50 -25.49 -52.97
CA THR A 309 22.16 -25.43 -53.55
C THR A 309 21.32 -26.72 -53.54
N ASN A 310 20.02 -26.59 -53.26
CA ASN A 310 19.06 -26.79 -54.35
C ASN A 310 17.71 -26.05 -54.17
N ASN A 311 17.16 -25.66 -55.31
CA ASN A 311 15.79 -25.15 -55.48
C ASN A 311 14.87 -26.33 -55.82
N THR A 312 13.61 -26.27 -55.37
CA THR A 312 12.50 -27.02 -55.99
C THR A 312 11.25 -26.17 -55.99
N ALA A 313 10.58 -26.04 -57.15
CA ALA A 313 9.34 -25.28 -57.30
C ALA A 313 8.37 -26.00 -58.24
N ALA A 314 7.07 -25.92 -57.90
CA ALA A 314 5.88 -26.15 -58.75
C ALA A 314 5.74 -27.43 -59.59
N ALA A 315 4.63 -28.15 -59.40
CA ALA A 315 3.72 -28.66 -60.45
C ALA A 315 2.47 -29.35 -59.81
N PRO A 316 1.38 -29.65 -60.55
CA PRO A 316 0.03 -29.71 -59.96
C PRO A 316 -0.78 -31.00 -60.26
N LEU A 317 -2.11 -30.90 -60.04
CA LEU A 317 -3.25 -31.67 -60.59
C LEU A 317 -3.78 -32.93 -59.87
N SER A 318 -5.06 -32.78 -59.47
CA SER A 318 -6.17 -33.76 -59.50
C SER A 318 -5.99 -35.20 -58.95
N LYS A 319 -6.76 -35.51 -57.91
CA LYS A 319 -8.11 -36.07 -58.09
C LYS A 319 -9.02 -35.75 -56.91
#